data_AF-A0A2R2IV44-F1
#
_entry.id   AF-A0A2R2IV44-F1
#
_cell.length_a   1.000
_cell.length_b   1.000
_cell.length_c   1.000
_cell.angle_alpha   90.00
_cell.angle_beta   90.00
_cell.angle_gamma   90.00
#
_symmetry.space_group_name_H-M   'P 1'
#
loop_
_entity.id
_entity.type
_entity.pdbx_description
1 polymer ?
#
loop_
_entity_poly.entity_id
_entity_poly.type
_entity_poly.pdbx_seq_one_letter_code
_entity_poly.pdbx_strand_id
1 'polypeptide(L)'
;MNNAIACAIAAAASLLALATTSQAAEWRLGDIKTQECLKNSTLISSSIKYCHNCVGKQGNLTSWTFTTTCDGKLQTRLAQSKINCNTPAGQASETAQKTTHTQQAAATLPGPATPCK
;
A
#
# COMPACT_ATOMS: atom_id res chain seq x y z
N MET A 1 -19.99 40.55 61.56
CA MET A 1 -19.18 40.13 60.40
C MET A 1 -20.06 39.15 59.61
N ASN A 2 -21.08 39.60 58.85
CA ASN A 2 -21.03 40.17 57.49
C ASN A 2 -20.11 39.34 56.58
N ASN A 3 -20.50 38.81 55.42
CA ASN A 3 -21.75 38.79 54.66
C ASN A 3 -21.59 37.64 53.64
N ALA A 4 -22.67 36.95 53.31
CA ALA A 4 -22.78 36.22 52.05
C ALA A 4 -22.93 37.22 50.88
N ILE A 5 -22.57 36.82 49.66
CA ILE A 5 -23.35 36.93 48.40
C ILE A 5 -22.46 36.97 47.14
N ALA A 6 -22.87 36.14 46.17
CA ALA A 6 -22.73 36.21 44.71
C ALA A 6 -21.34 35.98 44.06
N CYS A 7 -21.16 35.00 43.17
CA CYS A 7 -21.79 34.72 41.86
C CYS A 7 -21.03 35.38 40.70
N ALA A 8 -20.37 34.55 39.87
CA ALA A 8 -20.36 34.73 38.43
C ALA A 8 -19.88 33.43 37.76
N ILE A 9 -20.81 32.82 37.03
CA ILE A 9 -20.57 31.81 36.01
C ILE A 9 -19.88 32.49 34.84
N ALA A 10 -18.77 31.93 34.35
CA ALA A 10 -18.32 32.17 32.99
C ALA A 10 -17.89 30.84 32.39
N ALA A 11 -18.86 30.20 31.73
CA ALA A 11 -18.62 29.17 30.76
C ALA A 11 -17.76 29.75 29.63
N ALA A 12 -16.52 29.28 29.51
CA ALA A 12 -15.81 29.30 28.25
C ALA A 12 -15.70 27.84 27.81
N ALA A 13 -16.65 27.47 26.96
CA ALA A 13 -16.58 26.24 26.19
C ALA A 13 -15.26 26.27 25.40
N SER A 14 -14.27 25.50 25.87
CA SER A 14 -13.20 25.04 25.00
C SER A 14 -13.83 24.06 24.04
N LEU A 15 -14.48 24.60 22.99
CA LEU A 15 -14.62 23.92 21.72
C LEU A 15 -13.19 23.60 21.30
N LEU A 16 -12.73 22.41 21.67
CA LEU A 16 -11.59 21.78 21.07
C LEU A 16 -11.96 21.71 19.59
N ALA A 17 -11.41 22.64 18.80
CA ALA A 17 -11.49 22.57 17.36
C ALA A 17 -10.96 21.18 17.02
N LEU A 18 -11.86 20.28 16.61
CA LEU A 18 -11.47 19.10 15.87
C LEU A 18 -10.73 19.67 14.67
N ALA A 19 -9.40 19.67 14.76
CA ALA A 19 -8.56 19.71 13.59
C ALA A 19 -8.94 18.46 12.80
N THR A 20 -9.95 18.58 11.96
CA THR A 20 -10.13 17.72 10.82
C THR A 20 -8.90 17.98 9.98
N THR A 21 -7.83 17.25 10.26
CA THR A 21 -6.86 16.93 9.23
C THR A 21 -7.74 16.32 8.15
N SER A 22 -8.01 17.11 7.11
CA SER A 22 -8.53 16.60 5.87
C SER A 22 -7.45 15.64 5.44
N GLN A 23 -7.60 14.36 5.80
CA GLN A 23 -6.68 13.33 5.38
C GLN A 23 -6.73 13.40 3.87
N ALA A 24 -5.66 13.95 3.28
CA ALA A 24 -5.53 13.99 1.85
C ALA A 24 -5.71 12.55 1.37
N ALA A 25 -6.57 12.41 0.36
CA ALA A 25 -7.10 11.14 -0.07
C ALA A 25 -5.94 10.15 -0.33
N GLU A 26 -5.78 9.11 0.50
CA GLU A 26 -4.52 8.34 0.53
C GLU A 26 -4.60 7.10 -0.36
N TRP A 27 -3.70 7.02 -1.34
CA TRP A 27 -3.51 5.83 -2.15
C TRP A 27 -2.77 4.74 -1.38
N ARG A 28 -3.32 3.53 -1.38
CA ARG A 28 -2.71 2.36 -0.75
C ARG A 28 -2.77 1.14 -1.67
N LEU A 29 -1.89 0.18 -1.42
CA LEU A 29 -2.00 -1.15 -2.01
C LEU A 29 -3.20 -1.87 -1.38
N GLY A 30 -3.99 -2.54 -2.21
CA GLY A 30 -5.00 -3.50 -1.78
C GLY A 30 -4.48 -4.93 -1.86
N ASP A 31 -5.39 -5.86 -2.08
CA ASP A 31 -5.08 -7.29 -2.20
C ASP A 31 -4.24 -7.62 -3.45
N ILE A 32 -3.53 -8.74 -3.37
CA ILE A 32 -2.82 -9.31 -4.53
C ILE A 32 -3.85 -9.87 -5.50
N LYS A 33 -3.85 -9.34 -6.73
CA LYS A 33 -4.71 -9.79 -7.84
C LYS A 33 -4.08 -10.92 -8.63
N THR A 34 -2.80 -10.82 -8.99
CA THR A 34 -2.08 -11.88 -9.72
C THR A 34 -0.66 -12.05 -9.21
N GLN A 35 -0.16 -13.29 -9.32
CA GLN A 35 1.23 -13.67 -9.04
C GLN A 35 1.67 -14.59 -10.16
N GLU A 36 2.61 -14.13 -10.98
CA GLU A 36 2.96 -14.75 -12.24
C GLU A 36 4.46 -15.03 -12.31
N CYS A 37 4.79 -16.16 -12.93
CA CYS A 37 6.14 -16.49 -13.36
C CYS A 37 6.24 -16.32 -14.87
N LEU A 38 7.22 -15.53 -15.29
CA LEU A 38 7.44 -15.15 -16.68
C LEU A 38 8.82 -15.61 -17.15
N LYS A 39 8.93 -15.92 -18.44
CA LYS A 39 10.20 -16.10 -19.16
C LYS A 39 10.27 -15.07 -20.27
N ASN A 40 11.20 -14.12 -20.19
CA ASN A 40 11.31 -13.03 -21.16
C ASN A 40 9.97 -12.33 -21.40
N SER A 41 9.27 -11.98 -20.32
CA SER A 41 7.93 -11.37 -20.31
C SER A 41 6.77 -12.23 -20.83
N THR A 42 7.02 -13.50 -21.19
CA THR A 42 5.95 -14.45 -21.56
C THR A 42 5.48 -15.20 -20.32
N LEU A 43 4.16 -15.30 -20.12
CA LEU A 43 3.58 -16.07 -19.01
C LEU A 43 3.90 -17.55 -19.13
N ILE A 44 4.55 -18.10 -18.10
CA ILE A 44 4.85 -19.54 -18.01
C ILE A 44 3.92 -20.21 -17.00
N SER A 45 3.59 -19.53 -15.90
CA SER A 45 2.66 -20.06 -14.90
C SER A 45 2.02 -18.94 -14.10
N SER A 46 0.72 -19.07 -13.89
CA SER A 46 -0.04 -18.31 -12.89
C SER A 46 0.06 -19.00 -11.53
N SER A 47 0.04 -18.22 -10.45
CA SER A 47 0.13 -18.66 -9.04
C SER A 47 1.54 -18.99 -8.53
N ILE A 48 2.57 -18.35 -9.07
CA ILE A 48 3.95 -18.46 -8.58
C ILE A 48 4.39 -17.15 -7.94
N LYS A 49 4.79 -17.24 -6.66
CA LYS A 49 5.04 -16.06 -5.82
C LYS A 49 6.51 -15.63 -5.82
N TYR A 50 7.43 -16.59 -5.88
CA TYR A 50 8.85 -16.37 -5.57
C TYR A 50 9.77 -16.95 -6.64
N CYS A 51 10.96 -16.38 -6.71
CA CYS A 51 11.90 -16.67 -7.78
C CYS A 51 12.42 -18.11 -7.77
N HIS A 52 12.66 -18.74 -6.62
CA HIS A 52 13.06 -20.16 -6.60
C HIS A 52 11.96 -21.08 -7.16
N ASN A 53 10.68 -20.77 -6.90
CA ASN A 53 9.54 -21.48 -7.48
C ASN A 53 9.39 -21.21 -8.99
N CYS A 54 9.76 -20.00 -9.44
CA CYS A 54 9.71 -19.61 -10.85
C CYS A 54 10.85 -20.21 -11.68
N VAL A 55 12.08 -20.23 -11.14
CA VAL A 55 13.25 -20.86 -11.78
C VAL A 55 13.02 -22.36 -11.96
N GLY A 56 12.40 -23.05 -11.00
CA GLY A 56 12.00 -24.45 -11.16
C GLY A 56 11.01 -24.71 -12.30
N LYS A 57 10.34 -23.66 -12.81
CA LYS A 57 9.45 -23.69 -13.99
C LYS A 57 10.09 -23.06 -15.22
N GLN A 58 11.42 -22.88 -15.23
CA GLN A 58 12.18 -22.25 -16.31
C GLN A 58 11.87 -20.76 -16.56
N GLY A 59 11.22 -20.08 -15.62
CA GLY A 59 11.04 -18.62 -15.68
C GLY A 59 12.23 -17.87 -15.10
N ASN A 60 12.34 -16.59 -15.46
CA ASN A 60 13.42 -15.69 -15.00
C ASN A 60 12.88 -14.42 -14.33
N LEU A 61 11.57 -14.29 -14.17
CA LEU A 61 10.92 -13.09 -13.66
C LEU A 61 9.66 -13.45 -12.89
N THR A 62 9.50 -12.94 -11.67
CA THR A 62 8.21 -12.94 -10.96
C THR A 62 7.53 -11.59 -11.12
N SER A 63 6.22 -11.59 -11.30
CA SER A 63 5.39 -10.39 -11.44
C SER A 63 4.21 -10.46 -10.48
N TRP A 64 4.05 -9.46 -9.62
CA TRP A 64 2.90 -9.34 -8.73
C TRP A 64 2.08 -8.12 -9.12
N THR A 65 0.78 -8.33 -9.24
CA THR A 65 -0.18 -7.24 -9.47
C THR A 65 -1.07 -7.11 -8.25
N PHE A 66 -1.20 -5.90 -7.73
CA PHE A 66 -2.03 -5.55 -6.59
C PHE A 66 -3.20 -4.70 -7.07
N THR A 67 -4.36 -4.86 -6.43
CA THR A 67 -5.38 -3.82 -6.50
C THR A 67 -4.88 -2.56 -5.79
N THR A 68 -5.50 -1.43 -6.08
CA THR A 68 -5.22 -0.19 -5.36
C THR A 68 -6.48 0.26 -4.64
N THR A 69 -6.30 0.89 -3.48
CA THR A 69 -7.38 1.55 -2.75
C THR A 69 -7.07 3.02 -2.62
N CYS A 70 -8.12 3.83 -2.48
CA CYS A 70 -8.02 5.26 -2.27
C CYS A 70 -9.12 5.65 -1.28
N ASP A 71 -8.74 6.21 -0.13
CA ASP A 71 -9.64 6.41 1.03
C ASP A 71 -10.42 5.14 1.43
N GLY A 72 -9.74 3.99 1.36
CA GLY A 72 -10.34 2.70 1.68
C GLY A 72 -11.30 2.15 0.62
N LYS A 73 -11.56 2.87 -0.47
CA LYS A 73 -12.38 2.39 -1.59
C LYS A 73 -11.51 1.72 -2.66
N LEU A 74 -11.95 0.55 -3.14
CA LEU A 74 -11.28 -0.18 -4.22
C LEU A 74 -11.31 0.63 -5.52
N GLN A 75 -10.17 0.68 -6.20
CA GLN A 75 -9.97 1.41 -7.45
C GLN A 75 -9.72 0.46 -8.61
N THR A 76 -10.00 0.92 -9.83
CA THR A 76 -9.74 0.15 -11.07
C THR A 76 -8.25 0.07 -11.42
N ARG A 77 -7.46 1.04 -10.94
CA ARG A 77 -6.00 1.06 -11.09
C ARG A 77 -5.36 -0.13 -10.38
N LEU A 78 -4.30 -0.65 -10.98
CA LEU A 78 -3.47 -1.70 -10.41
C LEU A 78 -2.06 -1.16 -10.17
N ALA A 79 -1.41 -1.65 -9.11
CA ALA A 79 0.00 -1.45 -8.85
C ALA A 79 0.76 -2.74 -9.18
N GLN A 80 1.94 -2.63 -9.77
CA GLN A 80 2.68 -3.79 -10.25
C GLN A 80 4.12 -3.77 -9.76
N SER A 81 4.67 -4.95 -9.54
CA SER A 81 6.10 -5.15 -9.30
C SER A 81 6.64 -6.32 -10.10
N LYS A 82 7.91 -6.24 -10.45
CA LYS A 82 8.62 -7.22 -11.29
C LYS A 82 10.01 -7.44 -10.73
N ILE A 83 10.31 -8.68 -10.33
CA ILE A 83 11.63 -9.05 -9.80
C ILE A 83 12.28 -10.05 -10.75
N ASN A 84 13.43 -9.67 -11.29
CA ASN A 84 14.26 -10.59 -12.07
C ASN A 84 14.96 -11.56 -11.13
N CYS A 85 14.80 -12.85 -11.39
CA CYS A 85 15.28 -13.92 -10.52
C CYS A 85 16.81 -14.04 -10.47
N ASN A 86 17.52 -13.43 -11.41
CA ASN A 86 18.99 -13.40 -11.42
C ASN A 86 19.58 -12.19 -10.67
N THR A 87 18.75 -11.30 -10.14
CA THR A 87 19.21 -10.14 -9.34
C THR A 87 19.29 -10.50 -7.85
N PRO A 88 20.04 -9.74 -7.03
CA PRO A 88 20.10 -9.99 -5.59
C PRO A 88 18.72 -10.07 -4.91
N ALA A 89 17.78 -9.23 -5.34
CA ALA A 89 16.39 -9.27 -4.85
C ALA A 89 15.70 -10.61 -5.18
N GLY A 90 15.94 -11.18 -6.36
CA GLY A 90 15.41 -12.48 -6.77
C GLY A 90 16.01 -13.67 -6.02
N GLN A 91 17.22 -13.50 -5.47
CA GLN A 91 17.91 -14.51 -4.65
C GLN A 91 17.61 -14.38 -3.15
N ALA A 92 16.87 -13.35 -2.74
CA ALA A 92 16.54 -13.12 -1.34
C ALA A 92 15.56 -14.17 -0.80
N SER A 93 15.40 -14.25 0.53
CA SER A 93 14.38 -15.13 1.16
C SER A 93 12.96 -14.79 0.70
N GLU A 94 11.99 -15.69 0.88
CA GLU A 94 10.59 -15.43 0.53
C GLU A 94 10.03 -14.15 1.16
N THR A 95 10.34 -13.93 2.44
CA THR A 95 9.94 -12.72 3.16
C THR A 95 10.57 -11.47 2.54
N ALA A 96 11.85 -11.53 2.19
CA ALA A 96 12.54 -10.42 1.55
C ALA A 96 11.98 -10.13 0.14
N GLN A 97 11.73 -11.18 -0.66
CA GLN A 97 11.10 -11.05 -1.97
C GLN A 97 9.69 -10.45 -1.88
N LYS A 98 8.87 -10.91 -0.91
CA LYS A 98 7.56 -10.32 -0.63
C LYS A 98 7.69 -8.83 -0.29
N THR A 99 8.62 -8.47 0.59
CA THR A 99 8.89 -7.07 0.95
C THR A 99 9.28 -6.24 -0.29
N THR A 100 10.17 -6.75 -1.13
CA THR A 100 10.57 -6.07 -2.38
C THR A 100 9.40 -5.91 -3.34
N HIS A 101 8.60 -6.95 -3.57
CA HIS A 101 7.42 -6.89 -4.43
C HIS A 101 6.43 -5.81 -3.95
N THR A 102 6.16 -5.78 -2.64
CA THR A 102 5.25 -4.79 -2.05
C THR A 102 5.83 -3.37 -2.14
N GLN A 103 7.11 -3.17 -1.82
CA GLN A 103 7.76 -1.86 -1.89
C GLN A 103 7.78 -1.30 -3.32
N GLN A 104 8.16 -2.13 -4.30
CA GLN A 104 8.14 -1.73 -5.70
C GLN A 104 6.74 -1.37 -6.19
N ALA A 105 5.73 -2.17 -5.83
CA ALA A 105 4.35 -1.87 -6.19
C ALA A 105 3.87 -0.57 -5.52
N ALA A 106 4.19 -0.36 -4.25
CA ALA A 106 3.85 0.86 -3.52
C ALA A 106 4.48 2.10 -4.16
N ALA A 107 5.70 1.99 -4.68
CA ALA A 107 6.37 3.09 -5.40
C ALA A 107 5.68 3.46 -6.73
N THR A 108 4.78 2.61 -7.26
CA THR A 108 3.97 2.92 -8.45
C THR A 108 2.62 3.55 -8.11
N LEU A 109 2.28 3.67 -6.82
CA LEU A 109 1.07 4.35 -6.40
C LEU A 109 1.12 5.83 -6.77
N PRO A 110 -0.03 6.45 -7.05
CA PRO A 110 -0.09 7.88 -7.28
C PRO A 110 0.42 8.64 -6.05
N GLY A 111 1.22 9.68 -6.29
CA GLY A 111 1.70 10.54 -5.21
C GLY A 111 0.55 11.29 -4.52
N PRO A 112 0.82 11.92 -3.37
CA PRO A 112 -0.18 12.60 -2.54
C PRO A 112 -0.92 13.75 -3.25
N ALA A 113 -0.37 14.27 -4.35
CA ALA A 113 -1.02 15.30 -5.17
C ALA A 113 -2.08 14.75 -6.14
N THR A 114 -2.21 13.43 -6.30
CA THR A 114 -3.22 12.82 -7.17
C THR A 114 -4.48 12.51 -6.36
N PRO A 115 -5.59 13.24 -6.54
CA PRO A 115 -6.82 12.98 -5.80
C PRO A 115 -7.41 11.61 -6.14
N CYS A 116 -8.06 10.97 -5.16
CA CYS A 116 -8.95 9.84 -5.41
C CYS A 116 -10.04 10.29 -6.39
N LYS A 117 -10.28 9.52 -7.45
CA LYS A 117 -11.37 9.75 -8.41
C LYS A 117 -12.48 8.73 -8.18
#